data_AF-A0A1B0ZTM1-F1
#
_entry.id   AF-A0A1B0ZTM1-F1
#
_cell.length_a   1.000
_cell.length_b   1.000
_cell.length_c   1.000
_cell.angle_alpha   90.00
_cell.angle_beta   90.00
_cell.angle_gamma   90.00
#
_symmetry.space_group_name_H-M   'P 1'
#
loop_
_entity.id
_entity.type
_entity.pdbx_description
1 polymer ?
#
loop_
_entity_poly.entity_id
_entity_poly.type
_entity_poly.pdbx_seq_one_letter_code
_entity_poly.pdbx_strand_id
1 'polypeptide(L)'
;MTILKGAAALCLALSVAACTDVTDKTRDQNIFDGKSGDLSQLTAGIWVDPQGCEHWIIDDGVEGYADLRRTPDGKPVCNSELPRNVATGPFKSGSTYGDPL
;
A
#
# COMPACT_ATOMS: atom_id res chain seq x y z
N MET A 1 20.39 -29.19 -23.89
CA MET A 1 19.22 -29.56 -23.06
C MET A 1 19.42 -29.34 -21.56
N THR A 2 20.63 -29.48 -21.00
CA THR A 2 20.90 -29.33 -19.56
C THR A 2 20.68 -27.91 -19.05
N ILE A 3 21.08 -26.90 -19.84
CA ILE A 3 20.88 -25.47 -19.51
C ILE A 3 19.38 -25.11 -19.47
N LEU A 4 18.59 -25.63 -20.41
CA LEU A 4 17.14 -25.38 -20.46
C LEU A 4 16.41 -25.98 -19.24
N LYS A 5 16.82 -27.18 -18.80
CA LYS A 5 16.30 -27.82 -17.58
C LYS A 5 16.69 -27.06 -16.32
N GLY A 6 17.93 -26.58 -16.25
CA GLY A 6 18.41 -25.76 -15.12
C GLY A 6 17.68 -24.42 -15.03
N ALA A 7 17.50 -23.72 -16.16
CA ALA A 7 16.73 -22.47 -16.22
C ALA A 7 15.27 -22.68 -15.80
N ALA A 8 14.62 -23.75 -16.30
CA ALA A 8 13.25 -24.09 -15.91
C ALA A 8 13.12 -24.37 -14.39
N ALA A 9 14.08 -25.09 -13.80
CA ALA A 9 14.09 -25.35 -12.36
C ALA A 9 14.30 -24.07 -11.53
N LEU A 10 15.16 -23.16 -11.97
CA LEU A 10 15.38 -21.88 -11.31
C LEU A 10 14.15 -20.97 -11.39
N CYS A 11 13.52 -20.86 -12.56
CA CYS A 11 12.27 -20.10 -12.71
C CYS A 11 11.17 -20.64 -11.80
N LEU A 12 11.03 -21.97 -11.71
CA LEU A 12 10.05 -22.60 -10.82
C LEU A 12 10.35 -22.30 -9.35
N ALA A 13 11.61 -22.39 -8.92
CA ALA A 13 12.01 -22.06 -7.55
C ALA A 13 11.73 -20.59 -7.20
N LEU A 14 12.05 -19.66 -8.11
CA LEU A 14 11.77 -18.22 -7.91
C LEU A 14 10.27 -17.93 -7.85
N SER A 15 9.44 -18.63 -8.62
CA SER A 15 7.98 -18.40 -8.64
C SER A 15 7.28 -18.74 -7.32
N VAL A 16 7.88 -19.59 -6.47
CA VAL A 16 7.30 -20.01 -5.18
C VAL A 16 7.93 -19.26 -4.00
N ALA A 17 9.03 -18.53 -4.22
CA ALA A 17 9.79 -17.87 -3.16
C ALA A 17 9.07 -16.66 -2.51
N ALA A 18 8.00 -16.14 -3.12
CA ALA A 18 7.30 -14.93 -2.66
C ALA A 18 6.22 -15.17 -1.58
N CYS A 19 5.93 -16.41 -1.18
CA CYS A 19 4.88 -16.72 -0.21
C CYS A 19 5.36 -16.60 1.25
N THR A 20 5.81 -15.41 1.68
CA THR A 20 6.20 -15.15 3.08
C THR A 20 5.46 -13.96 3.65
N ASP A 21 5.17 -13.97 4.95
CA ASP A 21 4.55 -12.83 5.62
C ASP A 21 5.49 -11.61 5.64
N VAL A 22 4.93 -10.44 5.34
CA VAL A 22 5.62 -9.16 5.51
C VAL A 22 5.40 -8.68 6.95
N THR A 23 6.43 -8.82 7.79
CA THR A 23 6.37 -8.45 9.22
C THR A 23 6.48 -6.95 9.47
N ASP A 24 7.28 -6.24 8.67
CA ASP A 24 7.46 -4.79 8.80
C ASP A 24 6.53 -4.05 7.84
N LYS A 25 5.47 -3.46 8.39
CA LYS A 25 4.48 -2.66 7.64
C LYS A 25 4.84 -1.17 7.58
N THR A 26 5.99 -0.78 8.14
CA THR A 26 6.49 0.60 8.05
C THR A 26 7.30 0.83 6.78
N ARG A 27 7.71 -0.26 6.13
CA ARG A 27 8.39 -0.21 4.84
C ARG A 27 7.44 -0.44 3.69
N ASP A 28 7.68 0.34 2.65
CA ASP A 28 7.20 0.09 1.32
C ASP A 28 8.19 -0.82 0.58
N GLN A 29 7.70 -1.88 -0.04
CA GLN A 29 8.54 -2.87 -0.72
C GLN A 29 8.47 -2.73 -2.25
N ASN A 30 7.80 -1.69 -2.74
CA ASN A 30 7.70 -1.40 -4.15
C ASN A 30 9.08 -1.11 -4.76
N ILE A 31 9.60 -2.08 -5.51
CA ILE A 31 10.90 -1.95 -6.20
C ILE A 31 10.81 -1.12 -7.50
N PHE A 32 9.62 -0.71 -7.91
CA PHE A 32 9.36 -0.09 -9.22
C PHE A 32 9.19 1.43 -9.16
N ASP A 33 8.96 2.03 -8.00
CA ASP A 33 8.65 3.46 -7.85
C ASP A 33 9.89 4.35 -7.58
N GLY A 34 11.05 3.73 -7.38
CA GLY A 34 12.36 4.38 -7.23
C GLY A 34 12.57 5.11 -5.90
N LYS A 35 11.68 4.94 -4.90
CA LYS A 35 11.80 5.60 -3.60
C LYS A 35 12.35 4.68 -2.51
N SER A 36 12.95 5.31 -1.51
CA SER A 36 13.38 4.64 -0.29
C SER A 36 12.14 4.20 0.46
N GLY A 37 11.84 2.91 0.40
CA GLY A 37 10.62 2.30 0.91
C GLY A 37 10.42 2.39 2.42
N ASP A 38 10.29 3.59 2.95
CA ASP A 38 9.79 3.92 4.28
C ASP A 38 8.50 4.74 4.09
N LEU A 39 7.43 4.28 4.73
CA LEU A 39 6.08 4.80 4.53
C LEU A 39 5.96 6.29 4.92
N SER A 40 6.86 6.80 5.77
CA SER A 40 6.87 8.22 6.18
C SER A 40 7.22 9.19 5.05
N GLN A 41 7.76 8.70 3.92
CA GLN A 41 8.07 9.51 2.76
C GLN A 41 6.90 9.69 1.79
N LEU A 42 5.78 9.00 2.03
CA LEU A 42 4.57 9.08 1.24
C LEU A 42 3.56 10.02 1.91
N THR A 43 2.59 10.50 1.13
CA THR A 43 1.57 11.42 1.64
C THR A 43 0.25 10.70 1.83
N ALA A 44 -0.26 10.70 3.06
CA ALA A 44 -1.57 10.12 3.35
C ALA A 44 -2.71 11.09 2.99
N GLY A 45 -3.78 10.53 2.44
CA GLY A 45 -5.10 11.15 2.38
C GLY A 45 -6.07 10.52 3.38
N ILE A 46 -7.35 10.84 3.25
CA ILE A 46 -8.44 10.29 4.06
C ILE A 46 -9.42 9.55 3.18
N TRP A 47 -9.62 8.26 3.48
CA TRP A 47 -10.75 7.48 2.97
C TRP A 47 -11.82 7.36 4.04
N VAL A 48 -13.08 7.61 3.67
CA VAL A 48 -14.22 7.43 4.57
C VAL A 48 -14.94 6.14 4.21
N ASP A 49 -15.07 5.23 5.17
CA ASP A 49 -15.77 3.96 4.97
C ASP A 49 -17.30 4.13 4.88
N PRO A 50 -18.06 3.08 4.49
CA PRO A 50 -19.52 3.15 4.43
C PRO A 50 -20.19 3.55 5.76
N GLN A 51 -19.55 3.27 6.89
CA GLN A 51 -20.00 3.57 8.24
C GLN A 51 -19.76 5.04 8.61
N GLY A 52 -18.94 5.77 7.83
CA GLY A 52 -18.61 7.18 8.03
C GLY A 52 -17.37 7.38 8.90
N CYS A 53 -16.53 6.35 9.07
CA CYS A 53 -15.27 6.43 9.80
C CYS A 53 -14.10 6.68 8.86
N GLU A 54 -13.13 7.46 9.34
CA GLU A 54 -11.97 7.88 8.59
C GLU A 54 -10.83 6.90 8.73
N HIS A 55 -10.17 6.63 7.61
CA HIS A 55 -8.97 5.84 7.50
C HIS A 55 -7.90 6.68 6.82
N TRP A 56 -6.68 6.60 7.34
CA TRP A 56 -5.52 7.01 6.57
C TRP A 56 -5.41 6.12 5.34
N ILE A 57 -5.14 6.70 4.19
CA ILE A 57 -4.91 5.95 2.96
C ILE A 57 -3.70 6.51 2.22
N ILE A 58 -2.84 5.62 1.74
CA ILE A 58 -1.75 5.90 0.81
C ILE A 58 -1.87 4.89 -0.31
N ASP A 59 -1.69 5.35 -1.54
CA ASP A 59 -1.73 4.51 -2.73
C ASP A 59 -0.57 4.90 -3.62
N ASP A 60 0.46 4.06 -3.67
CA ASP A 60 1.62 4.28 -4.55
C ASP A 60 1.44 3.62 -5.94
N GLY A 61 0.25 3.07 -6.21
CA GLY A 61 -0.16 2.46 -7.46
C GLY A 61 0.07 0.95 -7.56
N VAL A 62 1.10 0.39 -6.91
CA VAL A 62 1.28 -1.08 -6.82
C VAL A 62 0.81 -1.59 -5.46
N GLU A 63 1.09 -0.82 -4.40
CA GLU A 63 0.77 -1.14 -3.03
C GLU A 63 -0.13 -0.05 -2.42
N GLY A 64 -1.03 -0.48 -1.53
CA GLY A 64 -1.97 0.39 -0.84
C GLY A 64 -1.88 0.18 0.67
N TYR A 65 -1.80 1.27 1.41
CA TYR A 65 -1.73 1.28 2.87
C TYR A 65 -2.97 1.94 3.43
N ALA A 66 -3.57 1.30 4.44
CA ALA A 66 -4.65 1.91 5.19
C ALA A 66 -4.58 1.54 6.67
N ASP A 67 -4.87 2.52 7.53
CA ASP A 67 -5.13 2.28 8.95
C ASP A 67 -6.27 3.19 9.41
N LEU A 68 -6.99 2.72 10.42
CA LEU A 68 -8.08 3.47 11.02
C LEU A 68 -7.53 4.74 11.68
N ARG A 69 -8.06 5.89 11.28
CA ARG A 69 -7.69 7.16 11.92
C ARG A 69 -8.32 7.20 13.30
N ARG A 70 -7.49 7.44 14.32
CA ARG A 70 -7.92 7.46 15.72
C ARG A 70 -7.70 8.82 16.35
N THR A 71 -8.60 9.18 17.25
CA THR A 71 -8.41 10.29 18.19
C THR A 71 -7.33 9.96 19.23
N PRO A 72 -6.83 10.94 20.00
CA PRO A 72 -5.82 10.67 21.03
C PRO A 72 -6.26 9.68 22.12
N ASP A 73 -7.57 9.51 22.36
CA ASP A 73 -8.13 8.49 23.25
C ASP A 73 -8.28 7.11 22.59
N GLY A 74 -7.75 6.92 21.38
CA GLY A 74 -7.71 5.64 20.67
C GLY A 74 -9.03 5.27 19.97
N LYS A 75 -10.05 6.13 20.01
CA LYS A 75 -11.32 5.87 19.34
C LYS A 75 -11.24 6.19 17.85
N PRO A 76 -12.01 5.50 17.01
CA PRO A 76 -12.10 5.84 15.60
C PRO A 76 -12.64 7.26 15.40
N VAL A 77 -12.06 8.00 14.45
CA VAL A 77 -12.65 9.26 13.97
C VAL A 77 -13.82 8.90 13.04
N CYS A 78 -15.06 9.18 13.45
CA CYS A 78 -16.26 8.87 12.67
C CYS A 78 -17.22 10.05 12.56
N ASN A 79 -18.23 9.90 11.70
CA ASN A 79 -19.12 10.96 11.25
C ASN A 79 -18.37 12.04 10.46
N SER A 80 -17.47 11.60 9.58
CA SER A 80 -16.71 12.51 8.72
C SER A 80 -17.63 13.41 7.88
N GLU A 81 -17.18 14.64 7.67
CA GLU A 81 -17.79 15.58 6.72
C GLU A 81 -17.40 15.26 5.27
N LEU A 82 -16.39 14.40 5.09
CA LEU A 82 -15.92 13.97 3.77
C LEU A 82 -16.88 12.93 3.16
N PRO A 83 -16.93 12.82 1.82
CA PRO A 83 -17.83 11.87 1.16
C PRO A 83 -17.48 10.43 1.50
N ARG A 84 -18.50 9.62 1.80
CA ARG A 84 -18.35 8.18 2.05
C ARG A 84 -17.94 7.44 0.79
N ASN A 85 -17.15 6.38 0.95
CA ASN A 85 -16.57 5.56 -0.12
C ASN A 85 -15.67 6.33 -1.08
N VAL A 86 -15.09 7.46 -0.63
CA VAL A 86 -14.21 8.29 -1.45
C VAL A 86 -12.92 8.56 -0.68
N ALA A 87 -11.79 8.41 -1.36
CA ALA A 87 -10.49 8.85 -0.88
C ALA A 87 -10.26 10.32 -1.27
N THR A 88 -9.85 11.14 -0.31
CA THR A 88 -9.67 12.59 -0.45
C THR A 88 -8.26 12.99 -0.06
N GLY A 89 -7.74 14.04 -0.69
CA GLY A 89 -6.38 14.52 -0.49
C GLY A 89 -5.36 13.87 -1.44
N PRO A 90 -4.06 14.17 -1.26
CA PRO A 90 -3.00 13.76 -2.19
C PRO A 90 -2.50 12.33 -1.89
N PHE A 91 -3.40 11.36 -1.70
CA PHE A 91 -3.04 9.99 -1.29
C PHE A 91 -2.19 9.22 -2.32
N LYS A 92 -2.19 9.67 -3.58
CA LYS A 92 -1.31 9.17 -4.65
C LYS A 92 0.01 9.92 -4.81
N SER A 93 0.21 10.97 -4.01
CA SER A 93 1.42 11.76 -4.07
C SER A 93 2.58 11.01 -3.43
N GLY A 94 3.68 10.92 -4.16
CA GLY A 94 4.89 10.30 -3.66
C GLY A 94 5.35 9.13 -4.52
N SER A 95 4.49 8.51 -5.33
CA SER A 95 4.93 7.48 -6.27
C SER A 95 5.29 8.08 -7.63
N THR A 96 6.26 7.48 -8.33
CA THR A 96 6.48 7.74 -9.76
C THR A 96 5.69 6.79 -10.65
N TYR A 97 5.03 5.79 -10.06
CA TYR A 97 4.17 4.85 -10.74
C TYR A 97 2.80 5.49 -10.98
N GLY A 98 2.37 5.53 -12.24
CA GLY A 98 1.07 6.08 -12.60
C GLY A 98 -0.03 5.05 -12.43
N ASP A 99 -0.95 5.29 -11.49
CA ASP A 99 -2.18 4.52 -11.35
C ASP A 99 -3.36 5.26 -12.02
N PRO A 100 -4.08 4.63 -12.98
CA PRO A 100 -5.25 5.23 -13.63
C PRO A 100 -6.53 5.22 -12.79
N LEU A 101 -6.58 4.48 -11.68
CA LEU A 101 -7.67 4.53 -10.70
C LEU A 101 -7.53 5.73 -9.78
#